data_AF-A0A366M297-F1
#
_entry.id   AF-A0A366M297-F1
#
_cell.length_a   1.000
_cell.length_b   1.000
_cell.length_c   1.000
_cell.angle_alpha   90.00
_cell.angle_beta   90.00
_cell.angle_gamma   90.00
#
_symmetry.space_group_name_H-M   'P 1'
#
loop_
_entity.id
_entity.type
_entity.pdbx_description
1 polymer ?
#
loop_
_entity_poly.entity_id
_entity_poly.type
_entity_poly.pdbx_seq_one_letter_code
_entity_poly.pdbx_strand_id
1 'polypeptide(L)'
;MGKTHHSGPNAAFIARLNGLRDSVGAPSYKYLQALSERSELPGSRPLIKSTTQEILSGKRVRLPDWQWVSAFVRACHAAAAESGLATDGLGTVQQWCEHLRAARAATTDPTGDPEPTTRPPEPVESVGPVTRPSGAVGEPAGPGVEEAALAAPGPDVREVVPEPRRETPLPDAALPGTPAEPAPGTASSGPPPEPDPLGPDAIGYGSVGSDPAAPGPAGYGPAGFEEAGYGPAGYDADGYGGTPGGPGSVPGAAAEGWGDDVTMAPAHVLARFYLNTHGRTEARLARWASDGDAEACFQLAVIHLLRDEPFDASNWLRRAGEAGRPGALRLRDHLNAKEEAAEFAYLFGCQYEFQGQAKRPLAAFFHELAARCGHQDAAFRLAVIRRKSLTWS
;
A
#
# COMPACT_ATOMS: atom_id res chain seq x y z
N MET A 1 -32.36 33.91 -21.96
CA MET A 1 -31.51 32.71 -21.72
C MET A 1 -31.66 32.31 -20.27
N GLY A 2 -32.53 31.34 -19.97
CA GLY A 2 -32.74 30.84 -18.61
C GLY A 2 -31.56 29.96 -18.19
N LYS A 3 -30.87 30.32 -17.11
CA LYS A 3 -29.90 29.43 -16.46
C LYS A 3 -30.70 28.24 -15.94
N THR A 4 -30.50 27.06 -16.52
CA THR A 4 -31.01 25.82 -15.96
C THR A 4 -30.37 25.67 -14.58
N HIS A 5 -31.11 25.97 -13.53
CA HIS A 5 -30.71 25.64 -12.17
C HIS A 5 -30.68 24.11 -12.14
N HIS A 6 -29.48 23.53 -12.05
CA HIS A 6 -29.30 22.09 -12.00
C HIS A 6 -29.81 21.61 -10.64
N SER A 7 -31.12 21.38 -10.52
CA SER A 7 -31.78 20.91 -9.29
C SER A 7 -31.52 19.41 -9.10
N GLY A 8 -30.24 19.04 -8.97
CA GLY A 8 -29.80 17.66 -8.79
C GLY A 8 -29.10 17.43 -7.45
N PRO A 9 -28.81 16.17 -7.10
CA PRO A 9 -28.06 15.81 -5.89
C PRO A 9 -26.70 16.53 -5.79
N ASN A 10 -26.09 16.83 -6.93
CA ASN A 10 -24.85 17.62 -7.00
C ASN A 10 -25.04 19.03 -6.44
N ALA A 11 -26.14 19.71 -6.80
CA ALA A 11 -26.40 21.06 -6.29
C ALA A 11 -26.68 21.07 -4.79
N ALA A 12 -27.35 20.03 -4.26
CA ALA A 12 -27.54 19.89 -2.82
C ALA A 12 -26.22 19.70 -2.07
N PHE A 13 -25.29 18.91 -2.61
CA PHE A 13 -23.96 18.73 -2.02
C PHE A 13 -23.12 20.01 -2.09
N ILE A 14 -23.10 20.71 -3.23
CA ILE A 14 -22.41 22.00 -3.37
C ILE A 14 -23.01 23.06 -2.44
N ALA A 15 -24.34 23.08 -2.26
CA ALA A 15 -25.00 23.98 -1.31
C ALA A 15 -24.54 23.71 0.13
N ARG A 16 -24.34 22.44 0.53
CA ARG A 16 -23.77 22.10 1.84
C ARG A 16 -22.33 22.62 1.99
N LEU A 17 -21.49 22.47 0.97
CA LEU A 17 -20.11 23.00 1.00
C LEU A 17 -20.09 24.54 1.11
N ASN A 18 -21.01 25.23 0.44
CA ASN A 18 -21.16 26.67 0.60
C ASN A 18 -21.64 27.03 2.02
N GLY A 19 -22.60 26.28 2.58
CA GLY A 19 -23.03 26.45 3.96
C GLY A 19 -21.89 26.28 4.98
N LEU A 20 -20.99 25.30 4.77
CA LEU A 20 -19.78 25.14 5.57
C LEU A 20 -18.85 26.36 5.48
N ARG A 21 -18.68 26.91 4.27
CA ARG A 21 -17.85 28.09 4.08
C ARG A 21 -18.46 29.32 4.75
N ASP A 22 -19.78 29.47 4.68
CA ASP A 22 -20.48 30.59 5.30
C ASP A 22 -20.45 30.50 6.82
N SER A 23 -20.56 29.30 7.40
CA SER A 23 -20.48 29.10 8.86
C SER A 23 -19.11 29.44 9.46
N VAL A 24 -18.05 29.44 8.65
CA VAL A 24 -16.70 29.85 9.07
C VAL A 24 -16.36 31.31 8.69
N GLY A 25 -17.38 32.13 8.39
CA GLY A 25 -17.20 33.56 8.09
C GLY A 25 -16.89 33.88 6.63
N ALA A 26 -17.26 32.98 5.71
CA ALA A 26 -17.09 33.14 4.26
C ALA A 26 -15.65 33.51 3.81
N PRO A 27 -14.60 32.78 4.26
CA PRO A 27 -13.21 33.08 3.96
C PRO A 27 -12.98 33.21 2.46
N SER A 28 -12.05 34.10 2.09
CA SER A 28 -11.70 34.30 0.67
C SER A 28 -11.07 33.03 0.09
N TYR A 29 -11.31 32.76 -1.20
CA TYR A 29 -10.70 31.59 -1.87
C TYR A 29 -9.16 31.61 -1.84
N LYS A 30 -8.55 32.80 -1.87
CA LYS A 30 -7.09 32.97 -1.75
C LYS A 30 -6.60 32.53 -0.37
N TYR A 31 -7.37 32.84 0.68
CA TYR A 31 -7.04 32.46 2.04
C TYR A 31 -7.19 30.95 2.28
N LEU A 32 -8.27 30.34 1.77
CA LEU A 32 -8.44 28.88 1.80
C LEU A 32 -7.32 28.13 1.05
N GLN A 33 -6.87 28.66 -0.10
CA GLN A 33 -5.71 28.12 -0.81
C GLN A 33 -4.45 28.14 0.07
N ALA A 34 -4.13 29.29 0.68
CA ALA A 34 -2.96 29.41 1.55
C ALA A 34 -3.02 28.48 2.78
N LEU A 35 -4.20 28.29 3.38
CA LEU A 35 -4.39 27.33 4.47
C LEU A 35 -4.19 25.89 4.01
N SER A 36 -4.65 25.54 2.81
CA SER A 36 -4.45 24.20 2.26
C SER A 36 -2.99 23.90 1.91
N GLU A 37 -2.24 24.91 1.46
CA GLU A 37 -0.80 24.79 1.17
C GLU A 37 0.01 24.62 2.45
N ARG A 38 -0.37 25.29 3.55
CA ARG A 38 0.26 25.15 4.86
C ARG A 38 -0.02 23.80 5.52
N SER A 39 -1.16 23.21 5.22
CA SER A 39 -1.55 21.91 5.75
C SER A 39 -0.83 20.80 4.99
N GLU A 40 0.44 20.52 5.35
CA GLU A 40 1.33 19.49 4.76
C GLU A 40 0.87 18.03 5.02
N LEU A 41 -0.39 17.74 4.75
CA LEU A 41 -0.92 16.39 4.90
C LEU A 41 -0.46 15.53 3.73
N PRO A 42 0.17 14.37 4.00
CA PRO A 42 0.58 13.45 2.95
C PRO A 42 -0.61 13.06 2.07
N GLY A 43 -0.53 13.37 0.77
CA GLY A 43 -1.54 13.02 -0.23
C GLY A 43 -2.65 14.04 -0.48
N SER A 44 -2.73 15.12 0.29
CA SER A 44 -3.70 16.20 0.03
C SER A 44 -3.20 17.09 -1.11
N ARG A 45 -4.03 17.31 -2.14
CA ARG A 45 -3.73 18.26 -3.21
C ARG A 45 -4.07 19.69 -2.74
N PRO A 46 -3.19 20.68 -2.90
CA PRO A 46 -3.49 22.06 -2.53
C PRO A 46 -4.69 22.59 -3.32
N LEU A 47 -5.53 23.38 -2.66
CA LEU A 47 -6.73 23.97 -3.26
C LEU A 47 -6.33 25.07 -4.24
N ILE A 48 -6.65 24.87 -5.51
CA ILE A 48 -6.45 25.92 -6.52
C ILE A 48 -7.65 26.88 -6.47
N LYS A 49 -7.40 28.19 -6.35
CA LYS A 49 -8.44 29.23 -6.30
C LYS A 49 -9.49 29.11 -7.41
N SER A 50 -9.06 29.01 -8.66
CA SER A 50 -9.96 28.95 -9.82
C SER A 50 -10.86 27.70 -9.77
N THR A 51 -10.26 26.53 -9.53
CA THR A 51 -10.98 25.26 -9.38
C THR A 51 -12.00 25.31 -8.25
N THR A 52 -11.62 25.87 -7.10
CA THR A 52 -12.50 26.01 -5.93
C THR A 52 -13.71 26.89 -6.24
N GLN A 53 -13.49 28.02 -6.91
CA GLN A 53 -14.56 28.91 -7.35
C GLN A 53 -15.50 28.23 -8.37
N GLU A 54 -14.98 27.45 -9.31
CA GLU A 54 -15.80 26.73 -10.29
C GLU A 54 -16.68 25.64 -9.66
N ILE A 55 -16.13 24.90 -8.70
CA ILE A 55 -16.85 23.85 -7.98
C ILE A 55 -17.97 24.48 -7.13
N LEU A 56 -17.65 25.47 -6.31
CA LEU A 56 -18.63 26.10 -5.42
C LEU A 56 -19.70 26.92 -6.13
N SER A 57 -19.40 27.44 -7.34
CA SER A 57 -20.40 28.09 -8.20
C SER A 57 -21.29 27.12 -8.95
N GLY A 58 -21.08 25.81 -8.82
CA GLY A 58 -21.85 24.78 -9.53
C GLY A 58 -21.60 24.79 -11.05
N LYS A 59 -20.55 25.46 -11.54
CA LYS A 59 -20.21 25.46 -12.97
C LYS A 59 -19.75 24.08 -13.46
N ARG A 60 -19.26 23.24 -12.55
CA ARG A 60 -18.86 21.86 -12.86
C ARG A 60 -20.04 20.92 -12.71
N VAL A 61 -20.29 20.14 -13.76
CA VAL A 61 -21.37 19.14 -13.81
C VAL A 61 -21.09 17.95 -12.88
N ARG A 62 -19.82 17.55 -12.75
CA ARG A 62 -19.39 16.40 -11.95
C ARG A 62 -19.14 16.79 -10.49
N LEU A 63 -19.45 15.86 -9.58
CA LEU A 63 -19.07 15.97 -8.16
C LEU A 63 -17.54 16.08 -8.01
N PRO A 64 -17.06 16.84 -7.02
CA PRO A 64 -15.64 16.91 -6.72
C PRO A 64 -15.08 15.55 -6.28
N ASP A 65 -13.77 15.38 -6.45
CA ASP A 65 -13.05 14.23 -5.90
C ASP A 65 -12.91 14.32 -4.37
N TRP A 66 -12.68 13.18 -3.72
CA TRP A 66 -12.57 13.12 -2.26
C TRP A 66 -11.37 13.91 -1.72
N GLN A 67 -10.24 13.90 -2.44
CA GLN A 67 -9.03 14.59 -2.02
C GLN A 67 -9.29 16.10 -1.91
N TRP A 68 -9.97 16.69 -2.90
CA TRP A 68 -10.39 18.08 -2.91
C TRP A 68 -11.38 18.39 -1.79
N VAL A 69 -12.41 17.56 -1.56
CA VAL A 69 -13.39 17.78 -0.49
C VAL A 69 -12.70 17.76 0.87
N SER A 70 -11.80 16.80 1.10
CA SER A 70 -11.06 16.70 2.36
C SER A 70 -10.15 17.90 2.61
N ALA A 71 -9.46 18.40 1.56
CA ALA A 71 -8.62 19.59 1.63
C ALA A 71 -9.46 20.84 1.94
N PHE A 72 -10.62 20.98 1.29
CA PHE A 72 -11.55 22.09 1.49
C PHE A 72 -12.11 22.15 2.91
N VAL A 73 -12.61 21.02 3.41
CA VAL A 73 -13.17 20.91 4.77
C VAL A 73 -12.11 21.26 5.81
N ARG A 74 -10.89 20.70 5.68
CA ARG A 74 -9.77 21.01 6.60
C ARG A 74 -9.36 22.48 6.54
N ALA A 75 -9.30 23.08 5.35
CA ALA A 75 -9.04 24.52 5.23
C ALA A 75 -10.13 25.36 5.92
N CYS A 76 -11.39 24.93 5.88
CA CYS A 76 -12.47 25.60 6.63
C CYS A 76 -12.32 25.43 8.15
N HIS A 77 -11.96 24.24 8.65
CA HIS A 77 -11.66 24.05 10.07
C HIS A 77 -10.47 24.90 10.53
N ALA A 78 -9.41 24.98 9.73
CA ALA A 78 -8.27 25.84 10.02
C ALA A 78 -8.66 27.32 10.05
N ALA A 79 -9.49 27.77 9.10
CA ALA A 79 -10.01 29.14 9.07
C ALA A 79 -10.88 29.47 10.30
N ALA A 80 -11.73 28.53 10.74
CA ALA A 80 -12.54 28.67 11.93
C ALA A 80 -11.67 28.78 13.20
N ALA A 81 -10.64 27.94 13.31
CA ALA A 81 -9.68 27.98 14.41
C ALA A 81 -8.89 29.30 14.43
N GLU A 82 -8.37 29.78 13.29
CA GLU A 82 -7.67 31.07 13.21
C GLU A 82 -8.60 32.27 13.54
N SER A 83 -9.91 32.14 13.29
CA SER A 83 -10.91 33.19 13.56
C SER A 83 -11.55 33.10 14.96
N GLY A 84 -11.21 32.08 15.76
CA GLY A 84 -11.82 31.84 17.08
C GLY A 84 -13.29 31.39 17.03
N LEU A 85 -13.76 30.85 15.91
CA LEU A 85 -15.10 30.30 15.76
C LEU A 85 -15.15 28.84 16.25
N ALA A 86 -16.27 28.43 16.85
CA ALA A 86 -16.46 27.07 17.34
C ALA A 86 -16.46 26.05 16.17
N THR A 87 -15.64 25.01 16.28
CA THR A 87 -15.48 23.98 15.24
C THR A 87 -16.50 22.84 15.33
N ASP A 88 -17.17 22.69 16.46
CA ASP A 88 -17.98 21.50 16.78
C ASP A 88 -19.21 21.36 15.87
N GLY A 89 -19.68 22.46 15.28
CA GLY A 89 -20.81 22.48 14.35
C GLY A 89 -20.45 22.27 12.87
N LEU A 90 -19.16 22.19 12.52
CA LEU A 90 -18.72 22.10 11.11
C LEU A 90 -18.77 20.68 10.53
N GLY A 91 -19.00 19.70 11.39
CA GLY A 91 -18.95 18.27 11.06
C GLY A 91 -17.51 17.76 10.93
N THR A 92 -17.32 16.45 11.04
CA THR A 92 -16.00 15.82 10.92
C THR A 92 -15.68 15.48 9.45
N VAL A 93 -14.38 15.33 9.13
CA VAL A 93 -13.96 14.88 7.78
C VAL A 93 -14.67 13.57 7.38
N GLN A 94 -14.89 12.65 8.32
CA GLN A 94 -15.60 11.40 8.06
C GLN A 94 -17.07 11.63 7.66
N GLN A 95 -17.78 12.53 8.34
CA GLN A 95 -19.17 12.89 7.98
C GLN A 95 -19.25 13.48 6.57
N TRP A 96 -18.26 14.29 6.17
CA TRP A 96 -18.17 14.81 4.81
C TRP A 96 -17.90 13.73 3.76
N CYS A 97 -17.18 12.65 4.10
CA CYS A 97 -17.02 11.48 3.24
C CYS A 97 -18.35 10.77 3.00
N GLU A 98 -19.14 10.57 4.07
CA GLU A 98 -20.47 9.98 4.00
C GLU A 98 -21.43 10.83 3.16
N HIS A 99 -21.39 12.15 3.31
CA HIS A 99 -22.17 13.07 2.49
C HIS A 99 -21.78 13.00 1.00
N LEU A 100 -20.49 12.91 0.67
CA LEU A 100 -20.04 12.76 -0.71
C LEU A 100 -20.47 11.41 -1.28
N ARG A 101 -20.36 10.32 -0.50
CA ARG A 101 -20.81 8.98 -0.91
C ARG A 101 -22.31 8.96 -1.19
N ALA A 102 -23.12 9.56 -0.31
CA ALA A 102 -24.57 9.67 -0.51
C ALA A 102 -24.93 10.50 -1.76
N ALA A 103 -24.23 11.61 -2.00
CA ALA A 103 -24.43 12.42 -3.21
C ALA A 103 -24.07 11.65 -4.49
N ARG A 104 -22.99 10.84 -4.46
CA ARG A 104 -22.62 9.96 -5.58
C ARG A 104 -23.66 8.88 -5.83
N ALA A 105 -24.12 8.19 -4.78
CA ALA A 105 -25.15 7.17 -4.89
C ALA A 105 -26.45 7.72 -5.52
N ALA A 106 -26.87 8.92 -5.10
CA ALA A 106 -28.03 9.60 -5.69
C ALA A 106 -27.85 10.04 -7.16
N THR A 107 -26.60 10.12 -7.65
CA THR A 107 -26.30 10.46 -9.06
C THR A 107 -26.23 9.21 -9.94
N THR A 108 -25.82 8.07 -9.36
CA THR A 108 -25.69 6.78 -10.05
C THR A 108 -27.04 6.07 -10.24
N ASP A 109 -28.13 6.63 -9.73
CA ASP A 109 -29.48 6.14 -9.99
C ASP A 109 -30.25 7.00 -11.03
N PRO A 110 -29.85 7.02 -12.32
CA PRO A 110 -30.59 7.74 -13.35
C PRO A 110 -31.64 6.87 -14.07
N THR A 111 -31.76 5.56 -13.79
CA THR A 111 -32.57 4.64 -14.63
C THR A 111 -32.98 3.35 -13.91
N GLY A 112 -33.39 3.42 -12.65
CA GLY A 112 -34.37 2.47 -12.15
C GLY A 112 -35.76 3.01 -12.45
N ASP A 113 -36.32 2.76 -13.65
CA ASP A 113 -37.78 2.81 -13.79
C ASP A 113 -38.36 1.86 -12.72
N PRO A 114 -39.12 2.34 -11.72
CA PRO A 114 -39.99 1.44 -11.00
C PRO A 114 -41.07 1.03 -12.00
N GLU A 115 -40.84 -0.03 -12.76
CA GLU A 115 -41.91 -0.69 -13.50
C GLU A 115 -43.02 -0.95 -12.48
N PRO A 116 -44.21 -0.32 -12.62
CA PRO A 116 -45.31 -0.60 -11.73
C PRO A 116 -45.82 -1.99 -12.11
N THR A 117 -45.21 -3.03 -11.54
CA THR A 117 -45.83 -4.36 -11.45
C THR A 117 -46.97 -4.28 -10.44
N THR A 118 -47.99 -3.51 -10.78
CA THR A 118 -49.37 -3.81 -10.41
C THR A 118 -49.99 -4.47 -11.63
N ARG A 119 -49.55 -5.70 -11.93
CA ARG A 119 -50.43 -6.67 -12.58
C ARG A 119 -51.37 -7.17 -11.49
N PRO A 120 -52.68 -6.93 -11.57
CA PRO A 120 -53.64 -7.50 -10.64
C PRO A 120 -53.50 -9.03 -10.66
N PRO A 121 -53.55 -9.72 -9.51
CA PRO A 121 -53.58 -11.17 -9.51
C PRO A 121 -54.85 -11.63 -10.25
N GLU A 122 -54.66 -12.42 -11.31
CA GLU A 122 -55.77 -13.13 -11.93
C GLU A 122 -56.41 -14.06 -10.89
N PRO A 123 -57.75 -14.19 -10.90
CA PRO A 123 -58.47 -15.01 -9.93
C PRO A 123 -58.17 -16.48 -10.21
N VAL A 124 -57.31 -17.09 -9.39
CA VAL A 124 -57.19 -18.54 -9.31
C VAL A 124 -58.49 -19.11 -8.75
N GLU A 125 -59.16 -19.89 -9.60
CA GLU A 125 -60.37 -20.63 -9.28
C GLU A 125 -60.18 -21.54 -8.07
N SER A 126 -61.17 -21.44 -7.20
CA SER A 126 -61.44 -22.25 -6.02
C SER A 126 -61.45 -23.75 -6.31
N VAL A 127 -60.55 -24.50 -5.68
CA VAL A 127 -60.71 -25.94 -5.44
C VAL A 127 -60.52 -26.23 -3.95
N GLY A 128 -61.66 -26.42 -3.26
CA GLY A 128 -61.95 -27.50 -2.30
C GLY A 128 -61.10 -27.67 -1.02
N PRO A 129 -61.71 -27.69 0.18
CA PRO A 129 -61.01 -27.98 1.43
C PRO A 129 -60.85 -29.49 1.63
N VAL A 130 -59.62 -29.94 1.94
CA VAL A 130 -59.37 -31.28 2.48
C VAL A 130 -58.85 -31.17 3.92
N THR A 131 -59.50 -31.99 4.73
CA THR A 131 -59.54 -32.12 6.17
C THR A 131 -58.19 -32.47 6.82
N ARG A 132 -57.97 -31.90 8.00
CA ARG A 132 -57.02 -32.29 9.06
C ARG A 132 -57.15 -33.80 9.43
N PRO A 133 -56.09 -34.45 9.94
CA PRO A 133 -55.86 -34.52 11.40
C PRO A 133 -54.36 -34.40 11.75
N SER A 134 -53.94 -33.72 12.82
CA SER A 134 -54.04 -34.08 14.26
C SER A 134 -53.22 -35.31 14.67
N GLY A 135 -52.05 -35.05 15.25
CA GLY A 135 -51.17 -35.96 16.01
C GLY A 135 -49.89 -35.18 16.36
N ALA A 136 -49.70 -34.61 17.55
CA ALA A 136 -49.52 -35.19 18.89
C ALA A 136 -48.15 -35.88 19.07
N VAL A 137 -47.47 -35.48 20.16
CA VAL A 137 -46.35 -36.16 20.85
C VAL A 137 -44.96 -35.98 20.21
N GLY A 138 -43.89 -35.59 20.88
CA GLY A 138 -43.67 -35.30 22.30
C GLY A 138 -42.27 -34.74 22.54
N GLU A 139 -42.17 -33.92 23.57
CA GLU A 139 -40.98 -33.66 24.38
C GLU A 139 -40.46 -35.00 24.95
N PRO A 140 -39.15 -35.15 25.23
CA PRO A 140 -38.78 -34.97 26.63
C PRO A 140 -37.39 -34.36 26.86
N ALA A 141 -37.35 -33.60 27.97
CA ALA A 141 -36.15 -33.34 28.75
C ALA A 141 -35.59 -34.64 29.37
N GLY A 142 -34.26 -34.70 29.51
CA GLY A 142 -33.61 -35.68 30.40
C GLY A 142 -32.11 -35.43 30.54
N PRO A 143 -31.51 -35.67 31.74
CA PRO A 143 -30.32 -34.96 32.22
C PRO A 143 -29.06 -35.84 32.33
N GLY A 144 -27.92 -35.19 32.58
CA GLY A 144 -26.85 -35.59 33.52
C GLY A 144 -26.22 -36.99 33.45
N VAL A 145 -24.92 -37.02 33.19
CA VAL A 145 -23.93 -38.01 33.68
C VAL A 145 -22.60 -37.26 33.77
N GLU A 146 -22.09 -36.96 34.99
CA GLU A 146 -21.11 -37.78 35.76
C GLU A 146 -19.93 -38.23 34.89
N GLU A 147 -18.75 -37.65 35.07
CA GLU A 147 -17.74 -38.04 36.07
C GLU A 147 -17.25 -39.48 35.86
N ALA A 148 -16.11 -39.60 35.17
CA ALA A 148 -15.18 -40.71 35.37
C ALA A 148 -13.80 -40.32 34.82
N ALA A 149 -12.93 -39.96 35.75
CA ALA A 149 -11.49 -40.07 35.57
C ALA A 149 -11.13 -41.52 35.26
N LEU A 150 -10.34 -41.77 34.22
CA LEU A 150 -9.49 -42.95 34.18
C LEU A 150 -8.19 -42.66 33.45
N ALA A 151 -7.12 -42.81 34.23
CA ALA A 151 -5.73 -42.74 33.82
C ALA A 151 -5.43 -43.71 32.66
N ALA A 152 -4.63 -43.25 31.71
CA ALA A 152 -3.84 -44.12 30.85
C ALA A 152 -2.37 -43.63 30.85
N PRO A 153 -1.41 -44.56 31.03
CA PRO A 153 0.01 -44.24 31.20
C PRO A 153 0.67 -43.83 29.88
N GLY A 154 1.65 -42.93 29.99
CA GLY A 154 2.39 -42.37 28.86
C GLY A 154 3.23 -43.39 28.09
N PRO A 155 3.53 -43.12 26.81
CA PRO A 155 4.53 -43.88 26.08
C PRO A 155 5.94 -43.47 26.53
N ASP A 156 6.63 -44.49 27.03
CA ASP A 156 8.06 -44.64 27.25
C ASP A 156 8.91 -43.96 26.15
N VAL A 157 9.53 -42.84 26.50
CA VAL A 157 10.52 -42.15 25.66
C VAL A 157 11.82 -42.93 25.77
N ARG A 158 12.02 -43.88 24.85
CA ARG A 158 13.35 -44.45 24.60
C ARG A 158 14.27 -43.36 24.05
N GLU A 159 15.08 -42.85 24.96
CA GLU A 159 16.28 -42.05 24.74
C GLU A 159 17.23 -42.81 23.78
N VAL A 160 17.15 -42.49 22.49
CA VAL A 160 18.15 -42.91 21.51
C VAL A 160 19.36 -42.00 21.67
N VAL A 161 20.34 -42.49 22.42
CA VAL A 161 21.69 -41.94 22.50
C VAL A 161 22.33 -42.01 21.10
N PRO A 162 22.70 -40.89 20.46
CA PRO A 162 23.51 -40.95 19.25
C PRO A 162 24.97 -41.27 19.63
N GLU A 163 25.46 -42.43 19.18
CA GLU A 163 26.87 -42.82 19.28
C GLU A 163 27.81 -41.79 18.59
N PRO A 164 29.04 -41.61 19.12
CA PRO A 164 30.06 -40.77 18.51
C PRO A 164 30.55 -41.38 17.20
N ARG A 165 30.41 -40.61 16.11
CA ARG A 165 30.95 -40.95 14.79
C ARG A 165 32.46 -41.17 14.88
N ARG A 166 32.89 -42.38 14.52
CA ARG A 166 34.29 -42.75 14.30
C ARG A 166 34.86 -41.95 13.14
N GLU A 167 35.90 -41.17 13.44
CA GLU A 167 36.79 -40.56 12.48
C GLU A 167 37.41 -41.66 11.61
N THR A 168 37.25 -41.53 10.29
CA THR A 168 37.95 -42.38 9.31
C THR A 168 39.10 -41.54 8.74
N PRO A 169 40.36 -42.02 8.71
CA PRO A 169 41.49 -41.23 8.21
C PRO A 169 41.42 -41.08 6.69
N LEU A 170 41.61 -39.85 6.20
CA LEU A 170 41.85 -39.57 4.79
C LEU A 170 43.18 -40.22 4.34
N PRO A 171 43.22 -40.84 3.14
CA PRO A 171 44.47 -41.23 2.52
C PRO A 171 45.19 -40.03 1.86
N ASP A 172 46.49 -40.04 2.10
CA ASP A 172 47.56 -39.19 1.58
C ASP A 172 47.56 -39.16 0.04
N ALA A 173 47.41 -37.97 -0.56
CA ALA A 173 47.47 -37.77 -2.01
C ALA A 173 48.40 -36.61 -2.36
N ALA A 174 49.64 -37.01 -2.64
CA ALA A 174 50.63 -36.43 -3.55
C ALA A 174 50.37 -35.03 -4.15
N LEU A 175 51.30 -34.13 -3.83
CA LEU A 175 51.61 -32.88 -4.54
C LEU A 175 51.90 -33.12 -6.03
N PRO A 176 51.53 -32.15 -6.88
CA PRO A 176 52.50 -31.70 -7.88
C PRO A 176 52.57 -30.17 -8.04
N GLY A 177 53.81 -29.68 -8.11
CA GLY A 177 54.22 -28.74 -9.16
C GLY A 177 53.95 -27.27 -8.95
N THR A 178 54.91 -26.59 -8.33
CA THR A 178 55.17 -25.15 -8.50
C THR A 178 55.50 -24.82 -9.95
N PRO A 179 54.94 -23.76 -10.56
CA PRO A 179 55.59 -23.07 -11.67
C PRO A 179 56.08 -21.68 -11.25
N ALA A 180 57.23 -21.37 -11.82
CA ALA A 180 58.09 -20.23 -11.56
C ALA A 180 57.51 -18.88 -11.99
N GLU A 181 57.92 -17.88 -11.23
CA GLU A 181 57.90 -16.45 -11.49
C GLU A 181 58.65 -16.08 -12.78
N PRO A 182 58.15 -15.12 -13.57
CA PRO A 182 59.03 -14.30 -14.40
C PRO A 182 58.99 -12.81 -14.04
N ALA A 183 60.19 -12.24 -14.02
CA ALA A 183 60.55 -10.85 -13.76
C ALA A 183 60.02 -9.86 -14.84
N PRO A 184 60.07 -8.53 -14.59
CA PRO A 184 59.35 -7.52 -15.36
C PRO A 184 60.12 -7.02 -16.58
N GLY A 185 59.43 -6.84 -17.71
CA GLY A 185 59.99 -6.32 -18.95
C GLY A 185 59.12 -5.24 -19.61
N THR A 186 59.63 -4.01 -19.54
CA THR A 186 59.63 -2.93 -20.55
C THR A 186 58.35 -2.57 -21.34
N ALA A 187 57.98 -1.30 -21.17
CA ALA A 187 57.03 -0.53 -21.96
C ALA A 187 57.37 -0.49 -23.46
N SER A 188 56.32 -0.50 -24.29
CA SER A 188 56.38 0.03 -25.66
C SER A 188 55.05 0.73 -25.96
N SER A 189 55.14 2.03 -26.23
CA SER A 189 54.05 2.88 -26.69
C SER A 189 53.78 2.62 -28.17
N GLY A 190 52.52 2.35 -28.52
CA GLY A 190 52.01 2.39 -29.89
C GLY A 190 50.64 3.11 -29.90
N PRO A 191 50.38 4.00 -30.87
CA PRO A 191 49.14 4.78 -30.91
C PRO A 191 47.92 3.92 -31.34
N PRO A 192 46.70 4.29 -30.92
CA PRO A 192 45.49 3.54 -31.30
C PRO A 192 45.10 3.78 -32.76
N PRO A 193 44.56 2.77 -33.47
CA PRO A 193 43.97 2.96 -34.80
C PRO A 193 42.59 3.63 -34.74
N GLU A 194 42.32 4.52 -35.69
CA GLU A 194 41.03 5.13 -35.98
C GLU A 194 39.95 4.08 -36.35
N PRO A 195 38.67 4.30 -36.02
CA PRO A 195 37.57 3.47 -36.49
C PRO A 195 37.03 3.93 -37.85
N ASP A 196 37.01 3.02 -38.82
CA ASP A 196 36.29 3.19 -40.10
C ASP A 196 34.76 3.16 -39.91
N PRO A 197 33.99 3.96 -40.69
CA PRO A 197 32.54 4.01 -40.62
C PRO A 197 31.88 2.99 -41.55
N LEU A 198 31.19 1.99 -41.00
CA LEU A 198 30.30 1.12 -41.76
C LEU A 198 28.84 1.57 -41.60
N GLY A 199 28.22 1.86 -42.74
CA GLY A 199 26.83 2.29 -42.88
C GLY A 199 25.79 1.18 -42.69
N PRO A 200 24.50 1.54 -42.71
CA PRO A 200 23.39 0.64 -42.42
C PRO A 200 22.80 0.04 -43.69
N ASP A 201 22.75 -1.29 -43.80
CA ASP A 201 21.78 -1.95 -44.68
C ASP A 201 21.38 -3.36 -44.20
N ALA A 202 20.05 -3.54 -44.20
CA ALA A 202 19.29 -4.73 -44.57
C ALA A 202 19.54 -6.06 -43.84
N ILE A 203 18.66 -6.39 -42.89
CA ILE A 203 18.15 -7.76 -42.74
C ILE A 203 16.62 -7.72 -42.62
N GLY A 204 15.96 -8.26 -43.65
CA GLY A 204 14.52 -8.52 -43.68
C GLY A 204 14.15 -9.76 -42.88
N TYR A 205 13.02 -9.70 -42.18
CA TYR A 205 12.39 -10.88 -41.59
C TYR A 205 11.23 -11.33 -42.47
N GLY A 206 11.35 -12.58 -42.92
CA GLY A 206 10.38 -13.28 -43.74
C GLY A 206 9.10 -13.62 -42.98
N SER A 207 8.01 -13.46 -43.70
CA SER A 207 6.65 -13.85 -43.38
C SER A 207 6.48 -15.38 -43.54
N VAL A 208 5.89 -16.05 -42.55
CA VAL A 208 5.30 -17.39 -42.72
C VAL A 208 4.04 -17.55 -41.86
N GLY A 209 2.91 -17.78 -42.54
CA GLY A 209 1.95 -18.86 -42.23
C GLY A 209 1.02 -18.70 -41.04
N SER A 210 -0.22 -18.29 -41.31
CA SER A 210 -1.39 -18.52 -40.46
C SER A 210 -2.03 -19.89 -40.75
N ASP A 211 -2.45 -20.64 -39.73
CA ASP A 211 -3.83 -21.21 -39.58
C ASP A 211 -4.02 -21.87 -38.18
N PRO A 212 -5.25 -22.24 -37.74
CA PRO A 212 -5.77 -21.77 -36.45
C PRO A 212 -6.24 -22.92 -35.52
N ALA A 213 -6.90 -22.51 -34.43
CA ALA A 213 -7.73 -23.32 -33.52
C ALA A 213 -7.04 -23.97 -32.31
N ALA A 214 -7.01 -23.21 -31.21
CA ALA A 214 -7.19 -23.73 -29.86
C ALA A 214 -7.88 -22.67 -28.97
N PRO A 215 -8.78 -23.08 -28.05
CA PRO A 215 -9.59 -22.15 -27.25
C PRO A 215 -8.74 -21.46 -26.18
N GLY A 216 -8.83 -20.13 -26.13
CA GLY A 216 -8.06 -19.30 -25.20
C GLY A 216 -8.53 -19.41 -23.75
N PRO A 217 -7.63 -19.31 -22.76
CA PRO A 217 -8.00 -19.23 -21.35
C PRO A 217 -8.60 -17.85 -21.03
N ALA A 218 -9.63 -17.87 -20.19
CA ALA A 218 -10.38 -16.71 -19.73
C ALA A 218 -9.47 -15.58 -19.22
N GLY A 219 -9.57 -14.42 -19.86
CA GLY A 219 -8.90 -13.20 -19.42
C GLY A 219 -9.47 -12.70 -18.10
N TYR A 220 -8.68 -12.79 -17.03
CA TYR A 220 -8.85 -11.94 -15.87
C TYR A 220 -8.23 -10.57 -16.19
N GLY A 221 -9.07 -9.60 -16.53
CA GLY A 221 -8.68 -8.20 -16.57
C GLY A 221 -8.47 -7.65 -15.15
N PRO A 222 -7.56 -6.68 -14.94
CA PRO A 222 -7.34 -6.09 -13.64
C PRO A 222 -8.55 -5.25 -13.24
N ALA A 223 -9.30 -5.73 -12.23
CA ALA A 223 -10.29 -4.92 -11.55
C ALA A 223 -9.57 -3.74 -10.86
N GLY A 224 -9.97 -2.52 -11.22
CA GLY A 224 -9.52 -1.30 -10.56
C GLY A 224 -9.92 -1.31 -9.09
N PHE A 225 -8.94 -1.29 -8.20
CA PHE A 225 -9.14 -1.19 -6.77
C PHE A 225 -9.24 0.29 -6.40
N GLU A 226 -10.45 0.74 -6.05
CA GLU A 226 -10.68 2.07 -5.48
C GLU A 226 -10.17 2.11 -4.03
N GLU A 227 -9.18 2.96 -3.78
CA GLU A 227 -8.49 3.16 -2.49
C GLU A 227 -9.45 3.75 -1.44
N ALA A 228 -9.95 2.89 -0.55
CA ALA A 228 -10.70 3.26 0.65
C ALA A 228 -9.79 3.99 1.66
N GLY A 229 -10.03 5.28 1.88
CA GLY A 229 -9.26 6.12 2.81
C GLY A 229 -9.71 5.98 4.27
N TYR A 230 -8.81 5.48 5.12
CA TYR A 230 -8.92 5.51 6.59
C TYR A 230 -7.78 6.36 7.20
N GLY A 231 -8.13 7.28 8.10
CA GLY A 231 -7.21 8.23 8.75
C GLY A 231 -6.53 7.70 10.03
N PRO A 232 -5.52 8.42 10.57
CA PRO A 232 -4.76 7.99 11.74
C PRO A 232 -5.44 8.39 13.06
N ALA A 233 -5.67 7.42 13.94
CA ALA A 233 -5.88 7.63 15.37
C ALA A 233 -4.59 8.16 16.02
N GLY A 234 -4.75 9.11 16.94
CA GLY A 234 -3.68 9.83 17.61
C GLY A 234 -2.87 8.97 18.58
N TYR A 235 -1.61 9.37 18.76
CA TYR A 235 -0.80 9.01 19.90
C TYR A 235 -0.49 10.28 20.67
N ASP A 236 -0.83 10.28 21.94
CA ASP A 236 -0.41 11.28 22.93
C ASP A 236 1.10 11.17 23.13
N ALA A 237 1.79 12.30 22.96
CA ALA A 237 3.21 12.46 23.23
C ALA A 237 3.36 13.39 24.44
N ASP A 238 3.12 12.85 25.63
CA ASP A 238 3.48 13.51 26.87
C ASP A 238 4.82 12.97 27.41
N GLY A 239 5.74 13.91 27.64
CA GLY A 239 6.75 13.80 28.69
C GLY A 239 8.13 13.31 28.26
N TYR A 240 8.98 14.21 27.79
CA TYR A 240 10.38 14.33 28.28
C TYR A 240 10.89 15.75 28.00
N GLY A 241 10.68 16.64 28.98
CA GLY A 241 11.36 17.94 29.07
C GLY A 241 12.69 17.76 29.78
N GLY A 242 13.77 18.26 29.16
CA GLY A 242 15.10 18.28 29.75
C GLY A 242 16.07 19.12 28.92
N THR A 243 16.07 20.43 29.14
CA THR A 243 17.17 21.33 28.75
C THR A 243 18.30 21.25 29.78
N PRO A 244 19.56 21.25 29.34
CA PRO A 244 20.42 22.42 29.61
C PRO A 244 21.30 22.76 28.38
N GLY A 245 21.46 24.02 27.98
CA GLY A 245 22.44 24.94 28.58
C GLY A 245 23.64 25.14 27.62
N GLY A 246 23.66 26.25 26.88
CA GLY A 246 24.89 26.76 26.24
C GLY A 246 25.86 27.33 27.30
N PRO A 247 27.14 27.67 26.98
CA PRO A 247 27.47 28.60 25.88
C PRO A 247 28.82 28.32 25.16
N GLY A 248 29.12 29.08 24.10
CA GLY A 248 30.52 29.27 23.64
C GLY A 248 30.69 29.60 22.17
N SER A 249 30.80 30.89 21.84
CA SER A 249 31.34 31.40 20.57
C SER A 249 32.87 31.42 20.60
N VAL A 250 33.52 31.09 19.48
CA VAL A 250 34.71 31.79 18.95
C VAL A 250 34.86 31.55 17.43
N PRO A 251 35.53 32.45 16.67
CA PRO A 251 35.36 32.61 15.22
C PRO A 251 36.54 32.14 14.36
N GLY A 252 36.26 31.98 13.06
CA GLY A 252 37.15 32.38 11.96
C GLY A 252 38.11 31.33 11.40
N ALA A 253 37.92 30.95 10.13
CA ALA A 253 38.98 30.94 9.10
C ALA A 253 38.40 30.54 7.74
N ALA A 254 38.70 31.35 6.73
CA ALA A 254 38.50 31.07 5.32
C ALA A 254 39.57 30.10 4.81
N ALA A 255 39.19 29.19 3.91
CA ALA A 255 40.08 28.69 2.85
C ALA A 255 39.25 27.98 1.76
N GLU A 256 39.68 28.22 0.54
CA GLU A 256 39.12 27.79 -0.74
C GLU A 256 39.14 26.27 -0.91
N GLY A 257 38.15 25.74 -1.65
CA GLY A 257 38.11 24.34 -2.06
C GLY A 257 36.78 23.97 -2.69
N TRP A 258 36.61 24.27 -3.97
CA TRP A 258 35.54 23.68 -4.78
C TRP A 258 35.92 22.23 -5.06
N GLY A 259 35.55 21.32 -4.17
CA GLY A 259 35.60 19.87 -4.37
C GLY A 259 34.19 19.29 -4.32
N ASP A 260 33.91 18.33 -5.19
CA ASP A 260 32.64 17.61 -5.36
C ASP A 260 32.16 16.88 -4.08
N ASP A 261 31.75 17.64 -3.07
CA ASP A 261 31.20 17.12 -1.83
C ASP A 261 29.68 17.01 -1.97
N VAL A 262 29.22 15.94 -2.63
CA VAL A 262 27.85 15.46 -2.46
C VAL A 262 27.76 14.99 -1.01
N THR A 263 27.47 15.92 -0.11
CA THR A 263 27.33 15.66 1.32
C THR A 263 26.12 14.73 1.49
N MET A 264 26.38 13.42 1.51
CA MET A 264 25.40 12.41 1.88
C MET A 264 24.77 12.86 3.20
N ALA A 265 23.44 13.00 3.22
CA ALA A 265 22.73 13.25 4.46
C ALA A 265 23.25 12.27 5.52
N PRO A 266 23.58 12.73 6.75
CA PRO A 266 24.19 11.87 7.76
C PRO A 266 23.39 10.57 7.89
N ALA A 267 24.06 9.42 7.88
CA ALA A 267 23.40 8.11 7.85
C ALA A 267 22.31 7.94 8.94
N HIS A 268 22.42 8.66 10.06
CA HIS A 268 21.43 8.68 11.15
C HIS A 268 20.13 9.43 10.81
N VAL A 269 20.17 10.47 9.97
CA VAL A 269 18.97 11.20 9.49
C VAL A 269 18.15 10.31 8.57
N LEU A 270 18.85 9.62 7.66
CA LEU A 270 18.26 8.58 6.84
C LEU A 270 17.69 7.47 7.75
N ALA A 271 18.47 6.91 8.68
CA ALA A 271 18.00 5.83 9.57
C ALA A 271 16.75 6.20 10.39
N ARG A 272 16.63 7.44 10.88
CA ARG A 272 15.47 7.91 11.64
C ARG A 272 14.24 8.12 10.75
N PHE A 273 14.42 8.66 9.54
CA PHE A 273 13.36 8.73 8.53
C PHE A 273 12.90 7.33 8.10
N TYR A 274 13.85 6.40 7.95
CA TYR A 274 13.60 5.01 7.59
C TYR A 274 12.79 4.30 8.67
N LEU A 275 13.21 4.30 9.94
CA LEU A 275 12.45 3.69 11.04
C LEU A 275 11.01 4.23 11.14
N ASN A 276 10.83 5.54 10.95
CA ASN A 276 9.51 6.16 11.02
C ASN A 276 8.63 5.79 9.80
N THR A 277 9.23 5.56 8.64
CA THR A 277 8.51 5.17 7.42
C THR A 277 8.17 3.68 7.41
N HIS A 278 9.06 2.83 7.90
CA HIS A 278 8.84 1.38 8.04
C HIS A 278 7.67 1.08 8.99
N GLY A 279 7.71 1.66 10.21
CA GLY A 279 6.65 1.45 11.19
C GLY A 279 5.28 1.94 10.71
N ARG A 280 5.23 3.08 9.99
CA ARG A 280 3.97 3.60 9.41
C ARG A 280 3.42 2.72 8.30
N THR A 281 4.30 2.15 7.47
CA THR A 281 3.90 1.29 6.36
C THR A 281 3.28 0.00 6.88
N GLU A 282 3.98 -0.67 7.79
CA GLU A 282 3.48 -1.89 8.42
C GLU A 282 2.21 -1.65 9.23
N ALA A 283 2.14 -0.56 10.00
CA ALA A 283 0.92 -0.22 10.73
C ALA A 283 -0.27 0.01 9.79
N ARG A 284 -0.05 0.59 8.60
CA ARG A 284 -1.11 0.77 7.60
C ARG A 284 -1.52 -0.56 6.97
N LEU A 285 -0.56 -1.39 6.58
CA LEU A 285 -0.84 -2.72 6.04
C LEU A 285 -1.56 -3.59 7.08
N ALA A 286 -1.15 -3.54 8.35
CA ALA A 286 -1.80 -4.25 9.45
C ALA A 286 -3.26 -3.84 9.63
N ARG A 287 -3.59 -2.56 9.45
CA ARG A 287 -4.98 -2.09 9.46
C ARG A 287 -5.78 -2.67 8.30
N TRP A 288 -5.31 -2.54 7.06
CA TRP A 288 -5.99 -3.11 5.89
C TRP A 288 -6.13 -4.64 5.98
N ALA A 289 -5.09 -5.33 6.46
CA ALA A 289 -5.13 -6.76 6.70
C ALA A 289 -6.14 -7.14 7.79
N SER A 290 -6.32 -6.29 8.81
CA SER A 290 -7.37 -6.48 9.83
C SER A 290 -8.77 -6.29 9.27
N ASP A 291 -8.92 -5.45 8.23
CA ASP A 291 -10.18 -5.27 7.48
C ASP A 291 -10.44 -6.43 6.49
N GLY A 292 -9.57 -7.45 6.44
CA GLY A 292 -9.71 -8.62 5.59
C GLY A 292 -9.12 -8.48 4.18
N ASP A 293 -8.32 -7.44 3.93
CA ASP A 293 -7.63 -7.28 2.65
C ASP A 293 -6.58 -8.39 2.45
N ALA A 294 -6.84 -9.25 1.44
CA ALA A 294 -6.01 -10.39 1.10
C ALA A 294 -4.60 -9.99 0.64
N GLU A 295 -4.48 -8.88 -0.10
CA GLU A 295 -3.21 -8.35 -0.58
C GLU A 295 -2.38 -7.81 0.58
N ALA A 296 -3.01 -7.04 1.48
CA ALA A 296 -2.33 -6.51 2.66
C ALA A 296 -1.84 -7.63 3.59
N CYS A 297 -2.64 -8.68 3.81
CA CYS A 297 -2.21 -9.87 4.55
C CYS A 297 -0.98 -10.51 3.89
N PHE A 298 -0.98 -10.66 2.56
CA PHE A 298 0.13 -11.26 1.83
C PHE A 298 1.39 -10.39 1.87
N GLN A 299 1.26 -9.07 1.77
CA GLN A 299 2.39 -8.14 1.90
C GLN A 299 3.02 -8.19 3.29
N LEU A 300 2.21 -8.26 4.37
CA LEU A 300 2.74 -8.44 5.74
C LEU A 300 3.46 -9.77 5.90
N ALA A 301 2.90 -10.86 5.38
CA ALA A 301 3.57 -12.16 5.39
C ALA A 301 4.96 -12.09 4.77
N VAL A 302 5.10 -11.45 3.61
CA VAL A 302 6.39 -11.26 2.94
C VAL A 302 7.35 -10.44 3.81
N ILE A 303 6.88 -9.35 4.43
CA ILE A 303 7.71 -8.53 5.33
C ILE A 303 8.24 -9.36 6.51
N HIS A 304 7.38 -10.15 7.16
CA HIS A 304 7.76 -10.99 8.30
C HIS A 304 8.70 -12.14 7.90
N LEU A 305 8.51 -12.78 6.73
CA LEU A 305 9.45 -13.79 6.23
C LEU A 305 10.86 -13.22 6.03
N LEU A 306 10.97 -12.03 5.44
CA LEU A 306 12.26 -11.39 5.17
C LEU A 306 12.95 -10.87 6.44
N ARG A 307 12.21 -10.74 7.55
CA ARG A 307 12.71 -10.40 8.88
C ARG A 307 13.05 -11.60 9.75
N ASP A 308 12.94 -12.81 9.22
CA ASP A 308 13.13 -14.04 9.97
C ASP A 308 12.13 -14.20 11.13
N GLU A 309 10.88 -13.77 10.91
CA GLU A 309 9.75 -13.89 11.84
C GLU A 309 8.71 -14.92 11.28
N PRO A 310 9.05 -16.22 11.24
CA PRO A 310 8.27 -17.22 10.49
C PRO A 310 6.89 -17.51 11.10
N PHE A 311 6.71 -17.30 12.41
CA PHE A 311 5.43 -17.52 13.08
C PHE A 311 4.39 -16.49 12.65
N ASP A 312 4.74 -15.21 12.68
CA ASP A 312 3.87 -14.12 12.24
C ASP A 312 3.61 -14.22 10.74
N ALA A 313 4.64 -14.51 9.96
CA ALA A 313 4.50 -14.79 8.53
C ALA A 313 3.46 -15.89 8.24
N SER A 314 3.54 -17.03 8.94
CA SER A 314 2.62 -18.15 8.74
C SER A 314 1.18 -17.78 9.06
N ASN A 315 0.96 -16.98 10.12
CA ASN A 315 -0.36 -16.48 10.48
C ASN A 315 -0.95 -15.58 9.38
N TRP A 316 -0.13 -14.67 8.83
CA TRP A 316 -0.56 -13.79 7.74
C TRP A 316 -0.76 -14.54 6.41
N LEU A 317 0.08 -15.51 6.08
CA LEU A 317 -0.10 -16.36 4.88
C LEU A 317 -1.39 -17.17 4.96
N ARG A 318 -1.72 -17.72 6.13
CA ARG A 318 -2.99 -18.43 6.33
C ARG A 318 -4.17 -17.49 6.08
N ARG A 319 -4.18 -16.29 6.67
CA ARG A 319 -5.24 -15.29 6.44
C ARG A 319 -5.34 -14.86 4.97
N ALA A 320 -4.21 -14.64 4.30
CA ALA A 320 -4.19 -14.30 2.89
C ALA A 320 -4.75 -15.44 2.01
N GLY A 321 -4.45 -16.70 2.35
CA GLY A 321 -5.01 -17.88 1.69
C GLY A 321 -6.51 -18.02 1.91
N GLU A 322 -6.99 -17.82 3.15
CA GLU A 322 -8.41 -17.81 3.50
C GLU A 322 -9.18 -16.70 2.75
N ALA A 323 -8.55 -15.55 2.52
CA ALA A 323 -9.09 -14.44 1.73
C ALA A 323 -8.92 -14.62 0.21
N GLY A 324 -8.42 -15.78 -0.25
CA GLY A 324 -8.38 -16.15 -1.67
C GLY A 324 -7.14 -15.72 -2.44
N ARG A 325 -6.02 -15.36 -1.78
CA ARG A 325 -4.76 -15.02 -2.46
C ARG A 325 -3.99 -16.30 -2.85
N PRO A 326 -3.87 -16.65 -4.15
CA PRO A 326 -3.26 -17.93 -4.56
C PRO A 326 -1.75 -18.03 -4.27
N GLY A 327 -1.04 -16.90 -4.27
CA GLY A 327 0.39 -16.86 -3.95
C GLY A 327 0.71 -17.26 -2.50
N ALA A 328 -0.24 -17.10 -1.58
CA ALA A 328 -0.01 -17.33 -0.15
C ALA A 328 0.24 -18.81 0.18
N LEU A 329 -0.52 -19.72 -0.44
CA LEU A 329 -0.36 -21.17 -0.22
C LEU A 329 0.98 -21.66 -0.79
N ARG A 330 1.35 -21.19 -1.98
CA ARG A 330 2.64 -21.53 -2.60
C ARG A 330 3.81 -21.09 -1.74
N LEU A 331 3.77 -19.85 -1.25
CA LEU A 331 4.84 -19.29 -0.44
C LEU A 331 4.97 -19.98 0.92
N ARG A 332 3.86 -20.42 1.52
CA ARG A 332 3.85 -21.14 2.80
C ARG A 332 4.52 -22.50 2.73
N ASP A 333 4.31 -23.23 1.64
CA ASP A 333 4.76 -24.61 1.49
C ASP A 333 6.15 -24.70 0.79
N HIS A 334 6.78 -23.56 0.47
CA HIS A 334 8.03 -23.51 -0.26
C HIS A 334 9.27 -23.73 0.63
N LEU A 335 10.18 -24.60 0.20
CA LEU A 335 11.44 -24.88 0.91
C LEU A 335 12.32 -23.63 1.06
N ASN A 336 12.32 -22.77 0.03
CA ASN A 336 13.06 -21.51 0.00
C ASN A 336 12.11 -20.31 0.13
N ALA A 337 11.21 -20.33 1.13
CA ALA A 337 10.20 -19.28 1.30
C ALA A 337 10.81 -17.87 1.39
N LYS A 338 12.04 -17.73 1.92
CA LYS A 338 12.73 -16.43 2.04
C LYS A 338 13.18 -15.86 0.69
N GLU A 339 13.67 -16.70 -0.21
CA GLU A 339 14.11 -16.30 -1.56
C GLU A 339 12.91 -15.89 -2.41
N GLU A 340 11.85 -16.70 -2.39
CA GLU A 340 10.59 -16.39 -3.07
C GLU A 340 9.92 -15.13 -2.48
N ALA A 341 9.98 -14.94 -1.15
CA ALA A 341 9.50 -13.71 -0.53
C ALA A 341 10.31 -12.47 -0.99
N ALA A 342 11.60 -12.62 -1.26
CA ALA A 342 12.43 -11.52 -1.75
C ALA A 342 12.02 -11.13 -3.19
N GLU A 343 11.70 -12.11 -4.03
CA GLU A 343 11.12 -11.89 -5.37
C GLU A 343 9.79 -11.13 -5.27
N PHE A 344 8.87 -11.56 -4.39
CA PHE A 344 7.61 -10.86 -4.18
C PHE A 344 7.81 -9.42 -3.66
N ALA A 345 8.74 -9.21 -2.74
CA ALA A 345 9.09 -7.86 -2.28
C ALA A 345 9.62 -7.00 -3.44
N TYR A 346 10.47 -7.54 -4.32
CA TYR A 346 10.90 -6.82 -5.52
C TYR A 346 9.72 -6.43 -6.43
N LEU A 347 8.79 -7.36 -6.68
CA LEU A 347 7.59 -7.11 -7.48
C LEU A 347 6.68 -6.02 -6.87
N PHE A 348 6.48 -6.03 -5.54
CA PHE A 348 5.75 -4.95 -4.86
C PHE A 348 6.45 -3.60 -5.01
N GLY A 349 7.78 -3.58 -4.87
CA GLY A 349 8.58 -2.39 -5.13
C GLY A 349 8.29 -1.81 -6.51
N CYS A 350 8.39 -2.64 -7.56
CA CYS A 350 8.08 -2.26 -8.94
C CYS A 350 6.64 -1.75 -9.12
N GLN A 351 5.66 -2.42 -8.50
CA GLN A 351 4.26 -2.01 -8.57
C GLN A 351 4.04 -0.62 -7.94
N TYR A 352 4.65 -0.35 -6.78
CA TYR A 352 4.55 0.97 -6.14
C TYR A 352 5.32 2.06 -6.90
N GLU A 353 6.42 1.74 -7.59
CA GLU A 353 7.06 2.69 -8.52
C GLU A 353 6.09 3.12 -9.62
N PHE A 354 5.35 2.17 -10.20
CA PHE A 354 4.41 2.43 -11.29
C PHE A 354 3.23 3.32 -10.87
N GLN A 355 2.82 3.26 -9.60
CA GLN A 355 1.75 4.10 -9.05
C GLN A 355 2.15 5.58 -8.89
N GLY A 356 3.42 5.93 -9.13
CA GLY A 356 3.89 7.31 -9.21
C GLY A 356 4.69 7.80 -8.01
N GLN A 357 5.13 9.06 -8.08
CA GLN A 357 6.13 9.63 -7.15
C GLN A 357 5.69 9.60 -5.68
N ALA A 358 4.39 9.71 -5.40
CA ALA A 358 3.87 9.70 -4.02
C ALA A 358 4.08 8.35 -3.31
N LYS A 359 4.17 7.24 -4.05
CA LYS A 359 4.36 5.88 -3.50
C LYS A 359 5.83 5.46 -3.51
N ARG A 360 6.73 6.35 -3.93
CA ARG A 360 8.16 6.07 -4.05
C ARG A 360 8.86 5.67 -2.74
N PRO A 361 8.53 6.26 -1.57
CA PRO A 361 9.09 5.77 -0.30
C PRO A 361 8.70 4.32 0.00
N LEU A 362 7.49 3.92 -0.41
CA LEU A 362 6.98 2.56 -0.23
C LEU A 362 7.68 1.59 -1.20
N ALA A 363 7.89 2.00 -2.45
CA ALA A 363 8.70 1.25 -3.40
C ALA A 363 10.13 1.02 -2.88
N ALA A 364 10.77 2.07 -2.36
CA ALA A 364 12.11 1.98 -1.78
C ALA A 364 12.18 1.00 -0.61
N PHE A 365 11.15 0.99 0.25
CA PHE A 365 11.06 0.05 1.38
C PHE A 365 11.08 -1.41 0.93
N PHE A 366 10.24 -1.77 -0.05
CA PHE A 366 10.17 -3.14 -0.54
C PHE A 366 11.44 -3.56 -1.28
N HIS A 367 12.02 -2.66 -2.09
CA HIS A 367 13.32 -2.92 -2.72
C HIS A 367 14.44 -3.12 -1.70
N GLU A 368 14.43 -2.38 -0.59
CA GLU A 368 15.39 -2.55 0.49
C GLU A 368 15.25 -3.89 1.22
N LEU A 369 14.03 -4.33 1.49
CA LEU A 369 13.77 -5.65 2.07
C LEU A 369 14.32 -6.76 1.16
N ALA A 370 13.99 -6.71 -0.14
CA ALA A 370 14.50 -7.69 -1.11
C ALA A 370 16.03 -7.64 -1.24
N ALA A 371 16.62 -6.44 -1.31
CA ALA A 371 18.07 -6.25 -1.42
C ALA A 371 18.83 -6.81 -0.21
N ARG A 372 18.30 -6.65 1.01
CA ARG A 372 18.88 -7.22 2.23
C ARG A 372 18.92 -8.75 2.23
N CYS A 373 18.05 -9.39 1.45
CA CYS A 373 18.04 -10.84 1.26
C CYS A 373 18.82 -11.29 0.01
N GLY A 374 19.59 -10.39 -0.61
CA GLY A 374 20.49 -10.71 -1.73
C GLY A 374 19.89 -10.52 -3.12
N HIS A 375 18.68 -9.96 -3.25
CA HIS A 375 18.06 -9.73 -4.55
C HIS A 375 18.77 -8.59 -5.30
N GLN A 376 19.51 -8.93 -6.37
CA GLN A 376 20.39 -8.01 -7.08
C GLN A 376 19.63 -6.87 -7.78
N ASP A 377 18.54 -7.19 -8.48
CA ASP A 377 17.74 -6.16 -9.18
C ASP A 377 17.09 -5.17 -8.21
N ALA A 378 16.65 -5.64 -7.04
CA ALA A 378 16.11 -4.78 -6.00
C ALA A 378 17.18 -3.81 -5.46
N ALA A 379 18.41 -4.30 -5.25
CA ALA A 379 19.53 -3.45 -4.83
C ALA A 379 19.84 -2.37 -5.88
N PHE A 380 19.84 -2.74 -7.16
CA PHE A 380 20.03 -1.79 -8.26
C PHE A 380 18.91 -0.74 -8.31
N ARG A 381 17.64 -1.16 -8.23
CA ARG A 381 16.48 -0.25 -8.20
C ARG A 381 16.53 0.71 -7.02
N LEU A 382 16.87 0.21 -5.84
CA LEU A 382 17.02 1.03 -4.64
C LEU A 382 18.09 2.12 -4.84
N ALA A 383 19.24 1.78 -5.45
CA ALA A 383 20.28 2.74 -5.76
C ALA A 383 19.79 3.84 -6.73
N VAL A 384 19.02 3.46 -7.77
CA VAL A 384 18.40 4.41 -8.71
C VAL A 384 17.40 5.34 -8.00
N ILE A 385 16.57 4.79 -7.10
CA ILE A 385 15.63 5.60 -6.31
C ILE A 385 16.39 6.62 -5.47
N ARG A 386 17.39 6.17 -4.69
CA ARG A 386 18.19 7.00 -3.78
C ARG A 386 18.95 8.10 -4.53
N ARG A 387 19.59 7.77 -5.66
CA ARG A 387 20.32 8.76 -6.50
C ARG A 387 19.40 9.89 -6.95
N LYS A 388 18.22 9.54 -7.46
CA LYS A 388 17.25 10.53 -7.89
C LYS A 388 16.71 11.35 -6.70
N SER A 389 16.52 10.78 -5.51
CA SER A 389 16.07 11.57 -4.35
C SER A 389 17.08 12.65 -3.92
N LEU A 390 18.37 12.41 -4.12
CA LEU A 390 19.43 13.37 -3.83
C LEU A 390 19.44 14.59 -4.78
N THR A 391 18.90 14.47 -6.00
CA THR A 391 18.90 15.57 -6.98
C THR A 391 17.74 16.55 -6.81
N TRP A 392 16.83 16.31 -5.87
CA TRP A 392 15.66 17.18 -5.60
C TRP A 392 15.70 17.85 -4.22
N SER A 393 16.77 17.64 -3.45
CA SER A 393 17.09 18.41 -2.24
C SER A 393 18.02 19.54 -2.62
#